data_AF-A0A8S3QB78-F1
#
_entry.id   AF-A0A8S3QB78-F1
#
_cell.length_a   1.000
_cell.length_b   1.000
_cell.length_c   1.000
_cell.angle_alpha   90.00
_cell.angle_beta   90.00
_cell.angle_gamma   90.00
#
_symmetry.space_group_name_H-M   'P 1'
#
loop_
_entity.id
_entity.type
_entity.pdbx_description
1 polymer ?
#
loop_
_entity_poly.entity_id
_entity_poly.type
_entity_poly.pdbx_seq_one_letter_code
_entity_poly.pdbx_strand_id
1 'polypeptide(L)'
;MMGDQPDSGPNICKIKEVYGTGERFYQGFTDKRPKRICDRPTFIRYTCCTGYSREETGKGCPITKPLTNIVETAGDKLFLSKFVALLTNTELEESLKFDGAFTAFVPVDEGFLNISYDDRERLHPWTFNAPSLVHYHVVKGRHSYSKFRKNQEIPTLYYGAKDVRINKYAYGVVTVNCARIIMPDQPASNGIIHVIDRMIKPLDSIGDLAEILLKQDRFSKFSQLLYKANLVKMLQGDRHFTIFAPNDAAFDRLPKIIKEKILTERKVAEAIAKYHIVKGVHCSASTIMTWGLNTLHSGSLTFRCKFNGNYVNEAKLLTEDIMAGNGVVHVIDKVLLPDSVKNMLEIAETYDTKTFVELARNAGLTDKIQTKKDVSLFIPNDDAFKALPPEYMASLREQPGIVEQMIDYHTVLGSFTTDKLRGNQLLDTELKPTKLKVSVFINVSIDQ
;
A
#
# COMPACT_ATOMS: atom_id res chain seq x y z
N MET A 1 0.99 -32.01 -4.81
CA MET A 1 1.24 -31.65 -3.39
C MET A 1 2.29 -32.61 -2.85
N MET A 2 3.57 -32.28 -3.01
CA MET A 2 4.64 -32.89 -2.23
C MET A 2 4.95 -31.87 -1.14
N GLY A 3 4.45 -32.11 0.07
CA GLY A 3 4.97 -31.40 1.22
C GLY A 3 6.34 -31.98 1.51
N ASP A 4 7.41 -31.22 1.27
CA ASP A 4 8.74 -31.57 1.79
C ASP A 4 8.57 -31.87 3.29
N GLN A 5 8.98 -33.07 3.71
CA GLN A 5 9.05 -33.40 5.12
C GLN A 5 9.90 -32.33 5.84
N PRO A 6 9.53 -31.92 7.06
CA PRO A 6 10.32 -30.96 7.81
C PRO A 6 11.73 -31.51 8.01
N ASP A 7 12.70 -30.89 7.35
CA ASP A 7 14.10 -31.23 7.56
C ASP A 7 14.49 -30.83 8.98
N SER A 8 14.68 -31.83 9.82
CA SER A 8 14.89 -31.69 11.25
C SER A 8 16.40 -31.70 11.54
N GLY A 9 16.97 -30.62 12.07
CA GLY A 9 18.37 -30.57 12.47
C GLY A 9 18.84 -29.17 12.86
N PRO A 10 20.08 -29.02 13.36
CA PRO A 10 20.61 -27.72 13.80
C PRO A 10 20.69 -26.74 12.62
N ASN A 11 20.50 -25.45 12.90
CA ASN A 11 20.66 -24.34 11.95
C ASN A 11 19.87 -24.49 10.64
N ILE A 12 18.70 -25.10 10.70
CA ILE A 12 17.74 -25.10 9.59
C ILE A 12 16.82 -23.88 9.71
N CYS A 13 16.76 -23.11 8.64
CA CYS A 13 15.92 -21.94 8.48
C CYS A 13 14.72 -22.25 7.60
N LYS A 14 13.56 -21.71 8.01
CA LYS A 14 12.32 -21.76 7.23
C LYS A 14 12.28 -20.53 6.33
N ILE A 15 12.17 -20.75 5.03
CA ILE A 15 11.91 -19.71 4.03
C ILE A 15 10.48 -19.88 3.56
N LYS A 16 9.71 -18.79 3.60
CA LYS A 16 8.38 -18.78 3.00
C LYS A 16 8.51 -18.29 1.57
N GLU A 17 8.11 -19.11 0.61
CA GLU A 17 8.12 -18.78 -0.81
C GLU A 17 6.70 -18.57 -1.32
N VAL A 18 6.55 -17.61 -2.24
CA VAL A 18 5.28 -17.35 -2.93
C VAL A 18 5.26 -18.14 -4.23
N TYR A 19 4.20 -18.92 -4.43
CA TYR A 19 4.12 -19.83 -5.57
C TYR A 19 4.14 -19.08 -6.91
N GLY A 20 5.07 -19.49 -7.78
CA GLY A 20 5.20 -18.97 -9.15
C GLY A 20 5.67 -17.52 -9.24
N THR A 21 6.31 -16.96 -8.21
CA THR A 21 6.93 -15.62 -8.27
C THR A 21 8.43 -15.60 -7.95
N GLY A 22 8.94 -16.65 -7.29
CA GLY A 22 10.31 -16.64 -6.76
C GLY A 22 10.51 -15.72 -5.56
N GLU A 23 9.46 -15.03 -5.09
CA GLU A 23 9.57 -14.18 -3.90
C GLU A 23 9.74 -15.01 -2.64
N ARG A 24 10.75 -14.63 -1.87
CA ARG A 24 11.11 -15.28 -0.62
C ARG A 24 11.01 -14.31 0.55
N PHE A 25 10.66 -14.86 1.70
CA PHE A 25 10.65 -14.16 2.97
C PHE A 25 11.44 -14.95 4.01
N TYR A 26 12.55 -14.36 4.45
CA TYR A 26 13.53 -14.95 5.36
C TYR A 26 13.26 -14.54 6.82
N GLN A 27 13.84 -15.30 7.74
CA GLN A 27 13.40 -15.45 9.12
C GLN A 27 13.42 -14.15 9.96
N GLY A 28 12.37 -14.01 10.77
CA GLY A 28 12.13 -12.88 11.68
C GLY A 28 10.68 -12.82 12.18
N PHE A 29 10.24 -13.88 12.87
CA PHE A 29 9.03 -13.97 13.73
C PHE A 29 7.61 -14.25 13.16
N THR A 30 6.89 -15.01 14.01
CA THR A 30 5.52 -15.58 14.02
C THR A 30 5.14 -16.57 12.92
N ASP A 31 4.73 -17.78 13.33
CA ASP A 31 4.03 -18.78 12.49
C ASP A 31 2.70 -18.26 11.88
N LYS A 32 2.29 -17.03 12.26
CA LYS A 32 1.04 -16.38 11.86
C LYS A 32 1.09 -15.62 10.53
N ARG A 33 2.03 -15.92 9.62
CA ARG A 33 1.95 -15.34 8.27
C ARG A 33 0.77 -15.92 7.51
N PRO A 34 0.04 -15.11 6.72
CA PRO A 34 -1.14 -15.57 6.00
C PRO A 34 -0.79 -16.73 5.07
N LYS A 35 -1.69 -17.72 4.95
CA LYS A 35 -1.51 -18.86 4.02
C LYS A 35 -1.34 -18.43 2.56
N ARG A 36 -1.76 -17.19 2.25
CA ARG A 36 -1.60 -16.54 0.95
C ARG A 36 -0.91 -15.19 1.11
N ILE A 37 -0.09 -14.83 0.13
CA ILE A 37 0.49 -13.49 -0.03
C ILE A 37 0.07 -13.01 -1.42
N CYS A 38 -0.49 -11.81 -1.53
CA CYS A 38 -0.94 -11.26 -2.82
C CYS A 38 -1.88 -12.21 -3.61
N ASP A 39 -2.84 -12.81 -2.91
CA ASP A 39 -3.77 -13.86 -3.39
C ASP A 39 -3.13 -15.20 -3.80
N ARG A 40 -1.79 -15.31 -3.78
CA ARG A 40 -1.05 -16.51 -4.17
C ARG A 40 -0.80 -17.43 -2.97
N PRO A 41 -0.88 -18.76 -3.14
CA PRO A 41 -0.51 -19.69 -2.09
C PRO A 41 0.97 -19.58 -1.78
N THR A 42 1.32 -19.88 -0.53
CA THR A 42 2.69 -19.88 -0.04
C THR A 42 3.04 -21.26 0.47
N PHE A 43 4.31 -21.63 0.36
CA PHE A 43 4.84 -22.87 0.89
C PHE A 43 6.12 -22.58 1.69
N ILE A 44 6.47 -23.53 2.56
CA ILE A 44 7.66 -23.44 3.41
C ILE A 44 8.73 -24.30 2.77
N ARG A 45 9.92 -23.72 2.57
CA ARG A 45 11.14 -24.41 2.18
C ARG A 45 12.11 -24.41 3.35
N TYR A 46 12.76 -25.53 3.57
CA TYR A 46 13.80 -25.67 4.60
C TYR A 46 15.17 -25.58 3.95
N THR A 47 16.03 -24.72 4.49
CA THR A 47 17.42 -24.54 4.01
C THR A 47 18.35 -24.32 5.20
N CYS A 48 19.66 -24.44 4.99
CA CYS A 48 20.61 -23.96 5.98
C CYS A 48 20.40 -22.47 6.24
N CYS A 49 20.42 -22.12 7.52
CA CYS A 49 20.53 -20.74 7.94
C CYS A 49 21.81 -20.12 7.39
N THR A 50 21.78 -18.80 7.26
CA THR A 50 22.94 -18.05 6.79
C THR A 50 24.17 -18.34 7.65
N GLY A 51 25.30 -18.57 7.00
CA GLY A 51 26.56 -18.91 7.68
C GLY A 51 26.70 -20.38 8.03
N TYR A 52 25.77 -21.25 7.62
CA TYR A 52 25.85 -22.69 7.84
C TYR A 52 25.76 -23.49 6.54
N SER A 53 26.29 -24.71 6.55
CA SER A 53 26.18 -25.69 5.47
C SER A 53 25.85 -27.09 6.00
N ARG A 54 25.32 -27.91 5.10
CA ARG A 54 25.13 -29.34 5.35
C ARG A 54 26.47 -30.05 5.33
N GLU A 55 26.54 -31.14 6.08
CA GLU A 55 27.55 -32.19 5.91
C GLU A 55 27.08 -33.17 4.82
N GLU A 56 28.00 -33.90 4.17
CA GLU A 56 27.66 -34.86 3.11
C GLU A 56 26.71 -35.96 3.60
N THR A 57 26.84 -36.34 4.88
CA THR A 57 25.97 -37.31 5.55
C THR A 57 25.53 -36.75 6.89
N GLY A 58 24.25 -36.43 7.04
CA GLY A 58 23.74 -35.91 8.32
C GLY A 58 22.42 -35.15 8.18
N LYS A 59 21.86 -34.78 9.33
CA LYS A 59 20.64 -33.98 9.41
C LYS A 59 20.97 -32.52 9.74
N GLY A 60 20.26 -31.58 9.12
CA GLY A 60 20.46 -30.15 9.36
C GLY A 60 21.74 -29.58 8.76
N CYS A 61 22.22 -28.48 9.36
CA CYS A 61 23.36 -27.70 8.89
C CYS A 61 24.34 -27.42 10.04
N PRO A 62 25.09 -28.43 10.51
CA PRO A 62 25.97 -28.29 11.67
C PRO A 62 27.25 -27.49 11.37
N ILE A 63 27.68 -27.44 10.09
CA ILE A 63 28.95 -26.83 9.70
C ILE A 63 28.80 -25.31 9.64
N THR A 64 29.66 -24.60 10.36
CA THR A 64 29.80 -23.13 10.25
C THR A 64 30.68 -22.78 9.05
N LYS A 65 30.20 -21.85 8.22
CA LYS A 65 30.98 -21.31 7.11
C LYS A 65 31.94 -20.24 7.65
N PRO A 66 33.20 -20.22 7.20
CA PRO A 66 34.12 -19.13 7.57
C PRO A 66 33.56 -17.79 7.08
N LEU A 67 33.72 -16.74 7.88
CA LEU A 67 33.35 -15.39 7.47
C LEU A 67 34.37 -14.86 6.45
N THR A 68 33.85 -14.16 5.45
CA THR A 68 34.60 -13.44 4.43
C THR A 68 34.23 -11.96 4.52
N ASN A 69 35.00 -11.06 3.92
CA ASN A 69 34.65 -9.63 3.93
C ASN A 69 33.36 -9.37 3.13
N ILE A 70 32.84 -8.14 3.17
CA ILE A 70 31.58 -7.78 2.49
C ILE A 70 31.66 -8.05 0.98
N VAL A 71 32.77 -7.73 0.32
CA VAL A 71 32.93 -7.88 -1.13
C VAL A 71 32.86 -9.36 -1.54
N GLU A 72 33.65 -10.21 -0.89
CA GLU A 72 33.67 -11.66 -1.11
C GLU A 72 32.32 -12.31 -0.73
N THR A 73 31.69 -11.85 0.35
CA THR A 73 30.38 -12.37 0.76
C THR A 73 29.31 -12.04 -0.28
N ALA A 74 29.31 -10.82 -0.81
CA ALA A 74 28.38 -10.41 -1.87
C ALA A 74 28.61 -11.20 -3.17
N GLY A 75 29.86 -11.34 -3.61
CA GLY A 75 30.22 -12.03 -4.84
C GLY A 75 30.09 -13.55 -4.76
N ASP A 76 30.88 -14.17 -3.89
CA ASP A 76 31.11 -15.62 -3.93
C ASP A 76 30.00 -16.42 -3.25
N LYS A 77 29.34 -15.82 -2.24
CA LYS A 77 28.33 -16.50 -1.41
C LYS A 77 26.91 -16.13 -1.77
N LEU A 78 26.68 -14.87 -2.17
CA LEU A 78 25.35 -14.34 -2.50
C LEU A 78 25.11 -14.17 -4.00
N PHE A 79 26.15 -14.31 -4.84
CA PHE A 79 26.08 -14.19 -6.30
C PHE A 79 25.56 -12.82 -6.77
N LEU A 80 25.88 -11.75 -6.04
CA LEU A 80 25.47 -10.36 -6.34
C LEU A 80 26.53 -9.68 -7.24
N SER A 81 26.75 -10.30 -8.40
CA SER A 81 27.89 -10.02 -9.27
C SER A 81 27.91 -8.60 -9.81
N LYS A 82 26.74 -8.01 -10.10
CA LYS A 82 26.67 -6.65 -10.65
C LYS A 82 27.09 -5.59 -9.66
N PHE A 83 26.72 -5.76 -8.38
CA PHE A 83 27.15 -4.84 -7.34
C PHE A 83 28.66 -4.92 -7.11
N VAL A 84 29.22 -6.13 -7.06
CA VAL A 84 30.66 -6.36 -6.87
C VAL A 84 31.47 -5.79 -8.04
N ALA A 85 30.97 -5.92 -9.28
CA ALA A 85 31.60 -5.33 -10.46
C ALA A 85 31.73 -3.79 -10.36
N LEU A 86 30.76 -3.11 -9.72
CA LEU A 86 30.82 -1.66 -9.51
C LEU A 86 31.85 -1.22 -8.46
N LEU A 87 32.29 -2.14 -7.60
CA LEU A 87 33.35 -1.88 -6.62
C LEU A 87 34.75 -2.05 -7.23
N THR A 88 34.90 -2.82 -8.30
CA THR A 88 36.21 -3.26 -8.78
C THR A 88 37.13 -2.07 -9.11
N ASN A 89 38.33 -2.07 -8.54
CA ASN A 89 39.35 -1.01 -8.69
C ASN A 89 38.92 0.35 -8.09
N THR A 90 38.20 0.34 -6.96
CA THR A 90 37.80 1.56 -6.25
C THR A 90 38.31 1.59 -4.81
N GLU A 91 38.50 2.77 -4.22
CA GLU A 91 38.84 2.90 -2.79
C GLU A 91 37.76 2.30 -1.88
N LEU A 92 36.49 2.32 -2.31
CA LEU A 92 35.40 1.71 -1.57
C LEU A 92 35.55 0.17 -1.51
N GLU A 93 36.10 -0.47 -2.53
CA GLU A 93 36.42 -1.90 -2.48
C GLU A 93 37.44 -2.21 -1.41
N GLU A 94 38.53 -1.44 -1.35
CA GLU A 94 39.57 -1.60 -0.34
C GLU A 94 38.98 -1.40 1.07
N SER A 95 38.21 -0.34 1.26
CA SER A 95 37.53 -0.08 2.53
C SER A 95 36.57 -1.22 2.91
N LEU A 96 35.77 -1.73 1.96
CA LEU A 96 34.86 -2.85 2.19
C LEU A 96 35.56 -4.21 2.33
N LYS A 97 36.85 -4.33 2.02
CA LYS A 97 37.68 -5.52 2.28
C LYS A 97 38.38 -5.46 3.63
N PHE A 98 38.87 -4.29 4.04
CA PHE A 98 39.81 -4.16 5.17
C PHE A 98 39.28 -3.33 6.34
N ASP A 99 38.42 -2.35 6.10
CA ASP A 99 37.83 -1.52 7.16
C ASP A 99 36.54 -2.14 7.70
N GLY A 100 36.04 -1.58 8.80
CA GLY A 100 34.75 -1.95 9.35
C GLY A 100 34.50 -1.40 10.76
N ALA A 101 33.29 -1.56 11.31
CA ALA A 101 32.21 -2.38 10.76
C ALA A 101 31.24 -1.61 9.86
N PHE A 102 30.69 -2.28 8.83
CA PHE A 102 29.70 -1.71 7.91
C PHE A 102 28.39 -2.51 7.86
N THR A 103 27.35 -1.88 7.31
CA THR A 103 26.16 -2.54 6.79
C THR A 103 25.96 -2.15 5.33
N ALA A 104 25.87 -3.14 4.44
CA ALA A 104 25.65 -2.93 3.02
C ALA A 104 24.25 -3.39 2.60
N PHE A 105 23.48 -2.53 1.95
CA PHE A 105 22.20 -2.83 1.33
C PHE A 105 22.43 -3.18 -0.13
N VAL A 106 22.59 -4.46 -0.45
CA VAL A 106 23.05 -4.88 -1.79
C VAL A 106 21.87 -5.31 -2.66
N PRO A 107 21.59 -4.64 -3.79
CA PRO A 107 20.51 -5.06 -4.68
C PRO A 107 20.82 -6.39 -5.36
N VAL A 108 19.78 -7.18 -5.63
CA VAL A 108 19.88 -8.33 -6.56
C VAL A 108 20.27 -7.87 -7.95
N ASP A 109 20.88 -8.78 -8.73
CA ASP A 109 21.35 -8.48 -10.08
C ASP A 109 20.20 -8.06 -11.03
N GLU A 110 18.98 -8.59 -10.83
CA GLU A 110 17.77 -8.15 -11.54
C GLU A 110 17.38 -6.70 -11.20
N GLY A 111 17.76 -6.21 -10.02
CA GLY A 111 17.51 -4.85 -9.54
C GLY A 111 18.21 -3.77 -10.38
N PHE A 112 19.11 -4.15 -11.28
CA PHE A 112 19.82 -3.28 -12.22
C PHE A 112 19.18 -3.20 -13.61
N LEU A 113 18.13 -3.99 -13.91
CA LEU A 113 17.60 -4.09 -15.28
C LEU A 113 16.90 -2.82 -15.80
N ASN A 114 16.41 -1.93 -14.93
CA ASN A 114 15.60 -0.75 -15.30
C ASN A 114 16.07 0.56 -14.67
N ILE A 115 17.37 0.70 -14.46
CA ILE A 115 17.98 1.94 -13.95
C ILE A 115 18.05 3.00 -15.06
N SER A 116 17.81 4.27 -14.73
CA SER A 116 17.83 5.35 -15.72
C SER A 116 19.25 5.61 -16.23
N TYR A 117 19.38 6.33 -17.34
CA TYR A 117 20.68 6.75 -17.87
C TYR A 117 21.49 7.50 -16.80
N ASP A 118 20.89 8.50 -16.16
CA ASP A 118 21.56 9.30 -15.12
C ASP A 118 22.01 8.46 -13.93
N ASP A 119 21.23 7.43 -13.55
CA ASP A 119 21.66 6.53 -12.47
C ASP A 119 22.84 5.65 -12.89
N ARG A 120 22.87 5.19 -14.15
CA ARG A 120 24.00 4.42 -14.68
C ARG A 120 25.28 5.23 -14.62
N GLU A 121 25.21 6.50 -15.04
CA GLU A 121 26.35 7.42 -14.96
C GLU A 121 26.81 7.64 -13.51
N ARG A 122 25.87 7.75 -12.56
CA ARG A 122 26.19 7.91 -11.12
C ARG A 122 26.63 6.63 -10.42
N LEU A 123 26.46 5.46 -11.04
CA LEU A 123 27.00 4.20 -10.53
C LEU A 123 28.48 4.05 -10.88
N HIS A 124 28.93 4.62 -12.00
CA HIS A 124 30.32 4.54 -12.42
C HIS A 124 31.18 5.54 -11.62
N PRO A 125 32.20 5.09 -10.88
CA PRO A 125 33.06 5.94 -10.07
C PRO A 125 34.07 6.68 -10.96
N TRP A 126 33.68 7.80 -11.58
CA TRP A 126 34.57 8.55 -12.49
C TRP A 126 35.60 9.47 -11.83
N THR A 127 35.75 9.47 -10.50
CA THR A 127 36.88 10.19 -9.87
C THR A 127 37.31 9.53 -8.57
N PHE A 128 38.59 9.75 -8.23
CA PHE A 128 39.26 9.38 -6.99
C PHE A 128 38.64 10.04 -5.73
N ASN A 129 37.57 10.84 -5.85
CA ASN A 129 37.00 11.61 -4.74
C ASN A 129 35.48 11.93 -4.85
N ALA A 130 34.72 11.31 -5.77
CA ALA A 130 33.27 11.52 -5.85
C ALA A 130 32.51 10.27 -5.37
N PRO A 131 31.69 10.37 -4.31
CA PRO A 131 30.87 9.26 -3.87
C PRO A 131 29.89 8.84 -4.98
N SER A 132 29.99 7.60 -5.44
CA SER A 132 29.05 6.98 -6.37
C SER A 132 27.78 6.53 -5.66
N LEU A 133 26.72 6.20 -6.41
CA LEU A 133 25.52 5.58 -5.84
C LEU A 133 25.81 4.31 -5.02
N VAL A 134 26.95 3.65 -5.23
CA VAL A 134 27.39 2.49 -4.43
C VAL A 134 27.65 2.90 -2.97
N HIS A 135 28.20 4.09 -2.72
CA HIS A 135 28.40 4.62 -1.36
C HIS A 135 27.07 4.82 -0.62
N TYR A 136 26.01 5.13 -1.35
CA TYR A 136 24.67 5.31 -0.79
C TYR A 136 24.06 3.99 -0.28
N HIS A 137 24.54 2.86 -0.79
CA HIS A 137 24.12 1.53 -0.37
C HIS A 137 24.86 1.05 0.88
N VAL A 138 25.80 1.81 1.42
CA VAL A 138 26.63 1.40 2.57
C VAL A 138 26.46 2.38 3.72
N VAL A 139 26.32 1.87 4.94
CA VAL A 139 26.26 2.65 6.18
C VAL A 139 27.30 2.15 7.19
N LYS A 140 27.75 3.02 8.09
CA LYS A 140 28.66 2.63 9.19
C LYS A 140 27.93 1.86 10.29
N GLY A 141 28.63 0.91 10.90
CA GLY A 141 28.15 0.05 11.99
C GLY A 141 27.41 -1.20 11.50
N ARG A 142 27.17 -2.14 12.43
CA ARG A 142 26.39 -3.36 12.19
C ARG A 142 24.92 -3.14 12.56
N HIS A 143 24.06 -2.93 11.57
CA HIS A 143 22.62 -2.76 11.74
C HIS A 143 21.91 -4.07 11.40
N SER A 144 21.33 -4.73 12.39
CA SER A 144 20.60 -5.99 12.20
C SER A 144 19.13 -5.76 11.89
N TYR A 145 18.54 -6.68 11.14
CA TYR A 145 17.15 -6.62 10.69
C TYR A 145 16.15 -6.51 11.84
N SER A 146 16.43 -7.23 12.93
CA SER A 146 15.60 -7.22 14.13
C SER A 146 15.53 -5.85 14.80
N LYS A 147 16.61 -5.05 14.72
CA LYS A 147 16.75 -3.74 15.37
C LYS A 147 16.16 -2.58 14.56
N PHE A 148 15.88 -2.78 13.28
CA PHE A 148 15.25 -1.73 12.46
C PHE A 148 13.90 -1.30 13.00
N ARG A 149 13.61 0.00 12.88
CA ARG A 149 12.36 0.64 13.35
C ARG A 149 11.63 1.34 12.20
N LYS A 150 10.36 1.68 12.43
CA LYS A 150 9.58 2.51 11.51
C LYS A 150 10.16 3.93 11.47
N ASN A 151 10.23 4.54 10.27
CA ASN A 151 10.78 5.88 10.04
C ASN A 151 12.20 6.08 10.62
N GLN A 152 13.04 5.05 10.61
CA GLN A 152 14.43 5.21 11.02
C GLN A 152 15.24 5.78 9.85
N GLU A 153 16.08 6.78 10.12
CA GLU A 153 17.00 7.35 9.13
C GLU A 153 18.43 6.99 9.56
N ILE A 154 19.27 6.58 8.59
CA ILE A 154 20.64 6.14 8.84
C ILE A 154 21.57 6.84 7.83
N PRO A 155 22.62 7.55 8.30
CA PRO A 155 23.61 8.16 7.42
C PRO A 155 24.37 7.12 6.60
N THR A 156 24.56 7.42 5.31
CA THR A 156 25.31 6.58 4.37
C THR A 156 26.75 7.03 4.20
N LEU A 157 27.56 6.24 3.50
CA LEU A 157 28.90 6.67 3.07
C LEU A 157 28.85 7.69 1.92
N TYR A 158 27.67 7.95 1.32
CA TYR A 158 27.49 9.04 0.38
C TYR A 158 27.37 10.36 1.15
N TYR A 159 28.47 11.11 1.23
CA TYR A 159 28.52 12.36 1.99
C TYR A 159 27.61 13.43 1.39
N GLY A 160 26.87 14.16 2.24
CA GLY A 160 26.00 15.27 1.83
C GLY A 160 24.63 14.88 1.24
N ALA A 161 24.34 13.58 1.06
CA ALA A 161 23.02 13.10 0.68
C ALA A 161 22.07 12.99 1.87
N LYS A 162 20.77 12.91 1.58
CA LYS A 162 19.78 12.50 2.59
C LYS A 162 19.98 11.03 3.01
N ASP A 163 19.95 10.80 4.31
CA ASP A 163 20.00 9.48 4.94
C ASP A 163 19.07 8.45 4.29
N VAL A 164 19.45 7.17 4.36
CA VAL A 164 18.56 6.09 3.94
C VAL A 164 17.45 5.92 4.96
N ARG A 165 16.22 5.83 4.48
CA ARG A 165 15.02 5.66 5.29
C ARG A 165 14.66 4.19 5.38
N ILE A 166 14.68 3.67 6.60
CA ILE A 166 14.22 2.34 6.95
C ILE A 166 12.78 2.42 7.46
N ASN A 167 11.93 1.54 6.93
CA ASN A 167 10.58 1.32 7.45
C ASN A 167 10.36 -0.14 7.76
N LYS A 168 9.88 -0.41 8.98
CA LYS A 168 9.42 -1.72 9.44
C LYS A 168 7.90 -1.73 9.56
N TYR A 169 7.29 -2.68 8.87
CA TYR A 169 5.84 -2.85 8.76
C TYR A 169 5.36 -4.09 9.53
N ALA A 170 4.04 -4.32 9.47
CA ALA A 170 3.44 -5.55 9.98
C ALA A 170 4.05 -6.79 9.33
N TYR A 171 3.96 -7.93 10.03
CA TYR A 171 4.52 -9.22 9.60
C TYR A 171 6.03 -9.21 9.34
N GLY A 172 6.72 -8.18 9.85
CA GLY A 172 8.16 -8.04 9.80
C GLY A 172 8.71 -7.69 8.43
N VAL A 173 7.92 -7.11 7.51
CA VAL A 173 8.45 -6.57 6.25
C VAL A 173 9.28 -5.32 6.55
N VAL A 174 10.51 -5.27 6.05
CA VAL A 174 11.38 -4.09 6.17
C VAL A 174 11.78 -3.60 4.78
N THR A 175 11.78 -2.29 4.60
CA THR A 175 12.22 -1.63 3.38
C THR A 175 13.28 -0.56 3.66
N VAL A 176 14.19 -0.35 2.72
CA VAL A 176 15.19 0.72 2.68
C VAL A 176 14.85 1.61 1.48
N ASN A 177 14.45 2.86 1.68
CA ASN A 177 13.89 3.74 0.63
C ASN A 177 12.85 3.02 -0.27
N CYS A 178 11.93 2.28 0.36
CA CYS A 178 10.96 1.39 -0.28
C CYS A 178 11.51 0.18 -1.06
N ALA A 179 12.82 -0.03 -1.18
CA ALA A 179 13.38 -1.31 -1.61
C ALA A 179 13.22 -2.35 -0.49
N ARG A 180 12.57 -3.48 -0.78
CA ARG A 180 12.33 -4.53 0.21
C ARG A 180 13.63 -5.27 0.51
N ILE A 181 13.94 -5.47 1.79
CA ILE A 181 14.99 -6.41 2.18
C ILE A 181 14.46 -7.82 1.93
N ILE A 182 15.06 -8.50 0.96
CA ILE A 182 14.70 -9.87 0.59
C ILE A 182 15.51 -10.88 1.40
N MET A 183 16.80 -10.65 1.66
CA MET A 183 17.66 -11.53 2.47
C MET A 183 18.36 -10.72 3.55
N PRO A 184 17.86 -10.76 4.79
CA PRO A 184 18.44 -9.99 5.87
C PRO A 184 19.66 -10.67 6.48
N ASP A 185 20.43 -9.89 7.24
CA ASP A 185 21.41 -10.36 8.23
C ASP A 185 22.46 -11.33 7.67
N GLN A 186 22.98 -11.07 6.47
CA GLN A 186 24.08 -11.86 5.90
C GLN A 186 25.41 -11.45 6.55
N PRO A 187 26.06 -12.31 7.35
CA PRO A 187 27.23 -11.92 8.13
C PRO A 187 28.47 -11.89 7.24
N ALA A 188 29.28 -10.85 7.41
CA ALA A 188 30.62 -10.70 6.88
C ALA A 188 31.62 -10.46 8.02
N SER A 189 32.90 -10.74 7.81
CA SER A 189 33.96 -10.53 8.82
C SER A 189 33.98 -9.08 9.32
N ASN A 190 33.77 -8.13 8.40
CA ASN A 190 33.80 -6.70 8.65
C ASN A 190 32.41 -6.02 8.57
N GLY A 191 31.31 -6.77 8.64
CA GLY A 191 29.98 -6.15 8.60
C GLY A 191 28.80 -7.08 8.43
N ILE A 192 27.70 -6.53 7.91
CA ILE A 192 26.46 -7.26 7.59
C ILE A 192 25.98 -6.81 6.21
N ILE A 193 25.47 -7.74 5.41
CA ILE A 193 24.80 -7.45 4.14
C ILE A 193 23.30 -7.72 4.30
N HIS A 194 22.48 -6.79 3.83
CA HIS A 194 21.05 -7.00 3.60
C HIS A 194 20.82 -6.96 2.10
N VAL A 195 20.33 -8.04 1.52
CA VAL A 195 20.02 -8.06 0.08
C VAL A 195 18.65 -7.41 -0.13
N ILE A 196 18.57 -6.46 -1.05
CA ILE A 196 17.37 -5.71 -1.39
C ILE A 196 16.89 -6.03 -2.82
N ASP A 197 15.60 -5.80 -3.11
CA ASP A 197 14.99 -6.13 -4.40
C ASP A 197 15.36 -5.17 -5.55
N ARG A 198 15.79 -3.95 -5.25
CA ARG A 198 16.17 -2.93 -6.23
C ARG A 198 17.14 -1.92 -5.65
N MET A 199 17.81 -1.17 -6.53
CA MET A 199 18.72 -0.10 -6.11
C MET A 199 18.00 1.03 -5.36
N ILE A 200 18.68 1.59 -4.37
CA ILE A 200 18.26 2.78 -3.63
C ILE A 200 19.06 4.01 -4.07
N LYS A 201 18.46 5.19 -3.90
CA LYS A 201 19.05 6.46 -4.34
C LYS A 201 18.82 7.57 -3.33
N PRO A 202 19.71 8.58 -3.28
CA PRO A 202 19.54 9.79 -2.47
C PRO A 202 18.23 10.53 -2.79
N LEU A 203 17.44 10.82 -1.75
CA LEU A 203 16.11 11.45 -1.89
C LEU A 203 16.18 12.97 -2.13
N ASP A 204 17.32 13.59 -1.85
CA ASP A 204 17.63 15.00 -2.14
C ASP A 204 17.59 15.31 -3.64
N SER A 205 17.95 14.34 -4.49
CA SER A 205 17.92 14.52 -5.95
C SER A 205 16.51 14.43 -6.57
N ILE A 206 15.49 14.05 -5.80
CA ILE A 206 14.13 13.79 -6.32
C ILE A 206 13.15 14.92 -5.94
N GLY A 207 13.42 15.65 -4.85
CA GLY A 207 12.54 16.69 -4.33
C GLY A 207 11.54 16.21 -3.26
N ASP A 208 10.68 17.12 -2.80
CA ASP A 208 9.57 16.80 -1.89
C ASP A 208 8.33 16.30 -2.63
N LEU A 209 7.31 15.86 -1.88
CA LEU A 209 6.05 15.36 -2.45
C LEU A 209 5.36 16.39 -3.36
N ALA A 210 5.38 17.67 -2.99
CA ALA A 210 4.77 18.71 -3.81
C ALA A 210 5.56 18.89 -5.11
N GLU A 211 6.88 18.95 -5.04
CA GLU A 211 7.75 19.10 -6.20
C GLU A 211 7.54 17.98 -7.23
N ILE A 212 7.47 16.73 -6.79
CA ILE A 212 7.20 15.57 -7.67
C ILE A 212 5.85 15.72 -8.38
N LEU A 213 4.81 16.11 -7.65
CA LEU A 213 3.46 16.22 -8.19
C LEU A 213 3.31 17.42 -9.13
N LEU A 214 3.97 18.53 -8.83
CA LEU A 214 3.90 19.76 -9.60
C LEU A 214 4.76 19.73 -10.88
N LYS A 215 5.87 18.98 -10.90
CA LYS A 215 6.79 18.93 -12.03
C LYS A 215 6.42 17.94 -13.13
N GLN A 216 5.62 16.91 -12.83
CA GLN A 216 5.33 15.85 -13.81
C GLN A 216 3.99 16.10 -14.51
N ASP A 217 4.03 16.16 -15.85
CA ASP A 217 2.86 16.45 -16.69
C ASP A 217 1.67 15.53 -16.42
N ARG A 218 1.93 14.26 -16.08
CA ARG A 218 0.89 13.25 -15.81
C ARG A 218 0.01 13.56 -14.60
N PHE A 219 0.35 14.55 -13.78
CA PHE A 219 -0.38 14.96 -12.59
C PHE A 219 -1.02 16.35 -12.72
N SER A 220 -1.09 16.94 -13.91
CA SER A 220 -1.54 18.33 -14.10
C SER A 220 -2.89 18.61 -13.43
N LYS A 221 -3.88 17.72 -13.56
CA LYS A 221 -5.22 17.88 -12.95
C LYS A 221 -5.20 17.65 -11.44
N PHE A 222 -4.39 16.70 -10.97
CA PHE A 222 -4.23 16.47 -9.52
C PHE A 222 -3.55 17.67 -8.85
N SER A 223 -2.53 18.25 -9.49
CA SER A 223 -1.84 19.44 -9.02
C SER A 223 -2.76 20.65 -8.91
N GLN A 224 -3.64 20.88 -9.90
CA GLN A 224 -4.69 21.91 -9.81
C GLN A 224 -5.62 21.68 -8.61
N LEU A 225 -5.99 20.42 -8.35
CA LEU A 225 -6.80 20.04 -7.20
C LEU A 225 -6.09 20.36 -5.87
N LEU A 226 -4.79 20.06 -5.76
CA LEU A 226 -3.97 20.35 -4.59
C LEU A 226 -3.84 21.84 -4.32
N TYR A 227 -3.68 22.66 -5.36
CA TYR A 227 -3.71 24.13 -5.23
C TYR A 227 -5.05 24.62 -4.72
N LYS A 228 -6.16 24.16 -5.33
CA LYS A 228 -7.51 24.55 -4.92
C LYS A 228 -7.84 24.13 -3.48
N ALA A 229 -7.29 23.00 -3.04
CA ALA A 229 -7.42 22.48 -1.68
C ALA A 229 -6.45 23.15 -0.67
N ASN A 230 -5.56 24.04 -1.13
CA ASN A 230 -4.50 24.67 -0.31
C ASN A 230 -3.60 23.66 0.43
N LEU A 231 -3.25 22.55 -0.24
CA LEU A 231 -2.46 21.46 0.36
C LEU A 231 -0.97 21.52 0.00
N VAL A 232 -0.57 22.32 -0.99
CA VAL A 232 0.83 22.37 -1.48
C VAL A 232 1.82 22.64 -0.35
N LYS A 233 1.58 23.68 0.48
CA LYS A 233 2.46 24.01 1.61
C LYS A 233 2.55 22.89 2.65
N MET A 234 1.48 22.13 2.85
CA MET A 234 1.50 20.96 3.75
C MET A 234 2.39 19.86 3.19
N LEU A 235 2.38 19.67 1.87
CA LEU A 235 3.16 18.65 1.16
C LEU A 235 4.64 19.02 0.96
N GLN A 236 5.02 20.27 1.24
CA GLN A 236 6.42 20.72 1.31
C GLN A 236 7.02 20.60 2.71
N GLY A 237 6.19 20.34 3.74
CA GLY A 237 6.66 20.26 5.12
C GLY A 237 7.36 18.95 5.47
N ASP A 238 7.92 18.88 6.68
CA ASP A 238 8.73 17.72 7.14
C ASP A 238 7.91 16.46 7.46
N ARG A 239 6.57 16.56 7.45
CA ARG A 239 5.71 15.42 7.77
C ARG A 239 5.70 14.42 6.63
N HIS A 240 5.85 13.15 6.97
CA HIS A 240 5.79 12.07 5.98
C HIS A 240 4.36 11.70 5.58
N PHE A 241 4.14 11.62 4.27
CA PHE A 241 2.87 11.16 3.70
C PHE A 241 3.09 10.10 2.62
N THR A 242 2.01 9.35 2.36
CA THR A 242 1.85 8.58 1.13
C THR A 242 0.72 9.19 0.33
N ILE A 243 0.98 9.45 -0.94
CA ILE A 243 0.01 10.04 -1.85
C ILE A 243 -0.30 9.02 -2.93
N PHE A 244 -1.56 8.61 -3.02
CA PHE A 244 -2.05 7.87 -4.17
C PHE A 244 -2.46 8.87 -5.23
N ALA A 245 -1.57 9.19 -6.17
CA ALA A 245 -1.75 10.27 -7.14
C ALA A 245 -2.44 9.77 -8.42
N PRO A 246 -3.70 10.15 -8.70
CA PRO A 246 -4.35 9.82 -9.95
C PRO A 246 -3.66 10.52 -11.12
N ASN A 247 -3.42 9.79 -12.21
CA ASN A 247 -2.97 10.42 -13.46
C ASN A 247 -4.10 11.21 -14.13
N ASP A 248 -3.77 12.05 -15.11
CA ASP A 248 -4.77 12.89 -15.79
C ASP A 248 -5.87 12.08 -16.50
N ALA A 249 -5.55 10.88 -17.00
CA ALA A 249 -6.52 9.97 -17.61
C ALA A 249 -7.53 9.40 -16.59
N ALA A 250 -7.18 9.34 -15.30
CA ALA A 250 -8.11 8.99 -14.24
C ALA A 250 -9.16 10.10 -14.03
N PHE A 251 -8.75 11.36 -14.08
CA PHE A 251 -9.68 12.50 -14.04
C PHE A 251 -10.58 12.56 -15.27
N ASP A 252 -10.07 12.22 -16.46
CA ASP A 252 -10.88 12.19 -17.68
C ASP A 252 -12.02 11.19 -17.63
N ARG A 253 -11.88 10.12 -16.85
CA ARG A 253 -12.90 9.11 -16.64
C ARG A 253 -13.94 9.48 -15.57
N LEU A 254 -13.79 10.61 -14.87
CA LEU A 254 -14.78 11.07 -13.91
C LEU A 254 -16.11 11.44 -14.58
N PRO A 255 -17.25 11.18 -13.92
CA PRO A 255 -18.54 11.69 -14.35
C PRO A 255 -18.54 13.22 -14.48
N LYS A 256 -19.26 13.74 -15.48
CA LYS A 256 -19.33 15.19 -15.76
C LYS A 256 -19.74 15.99 -14.52
N ILE A 257 -20.74 15.50 -13.78
CA ILE A 257 -21.22 16.14 -12.55
C ILE A 257 -20.13 16.25 -11.47
N ILE A 258 -19.28 15.24 -11.32
CA ILE A 258 -18.18 15.28 -10.34
C ILE A 258 -17.11 16.25 -10.81
N LYS A 259 -16.79 16.29 -12.11
CA LYS A 259 -15.87 17.28 -12.68
C LYS A 259 -16.36 18.71 -12.43
N GLU A 260 -17.64 18.97 -12.67
CA GLU A 260 -18.28 20.27 -12.40
C GLU A 260 -18.18 20.63 -10.92
N LYS A 261 -18.53 19.71 -9.99
CA LYS A 261 -18.39 19.94 -8.55
C LYS A 261 -16.94 20.21 -8.14
N ILE A 262 -15.96 19.49 -8.69
CA ILE A 262 -14.53 19.76 -8.44
C ILE A 262 -14.18 21.20 -8.85
N LEU A 263 -14.74 21.71 -9.95
CA LEU A 263 -14.47 23.05 -10.47
C LEU A 263 -15.21 24.16 -9.72
N THR A 264 -16.44 23.92 -9.26
CA THR A 264 -17.28 24.96 -8.62
C THR A 264 -17.23 24.92 -7.09
N GLU A 265 -17.05 23.75 -6.48
CA GLU A 265 -17.15 23.54 -5.04
C GLU A 265 -15.78 23.26 -4.40
N ARG A 266 -15.23 24.24 -3.67
CA ARG A 266 -13.92 24.10 -3.00
C ARG A 266 -13.91 22.95 -1.97
N LYS A 267 -15.00 22.74 -1.24
CA LYS A 267 -15.10 21.66 -0.24
C LYS A 267 -15.02 20.27 -0.88
N VAL A 268 -15.61 20.08 -2.05
CA VAL A 268 -15.52 18.82 -2.81
C VAL A 268 -14.08 18.59 -3.27
N ALA A 269 -13.44 19.62 -3.84
CA ALA A 269 -12.05 19.53 -4.25
C ALA A 269 -11.11 19.18 -3.08
N GLU A 270 -11.30 19.83 -1.92
CA GLU A 270 -10.53 19.57 -0.70
C GLU A 270 -10.75 18.16 -0.15
N ALA A 271 -12.00 17.68 -0.11
CA ALA A 271 -12.32 16.33 0.33
C ALA A 271 -11.65 15.27 -0.55
N ILE A 272 -11.75 15.42 -1.87
CA ILE A 272 -11.12 14.49 -2.83
C ILE A 272 -9.60 14.54 -2.67
N ALA A 273 -8.99 15.72 -2.62
CA ALA A 273 -7.53 15.83 -2.49
C ALA A 273 -7.02 15.17 -1.20
N LYS A 274 -7.65 15.43 -0.06
CA LYS A 274 -7.27 14.83 1.23
C LYS A 274 -7.51 13.32 1.30
N TYR A 275 -8.52 12.81 0.59
CA TYR A 275 -8.83 11.38 0.54
C TYR A 275 -7.73 10.56 -0.18
N HIS A 276 -6.90 11.19 -1.01
CA HIS A 276 -5.75 10.56 -1.66
C HIS A 276 -4.47 10.55 -0.81
N ILE A 277 -4.49 11.19 0.37
CA ILE A 277 -3.30 11.38 1.20
C ILE A 277 -3.48 10.62 2.52
N VAL A 278 -2.49 9.80 2.87
CA VAL A 278 -2.45 9.07 4.15
C VAL A 278 -1.16 9.41 4.90
N LYS A 279 -1.21 9.37 6.24
CA LYS A 279 -0.04 9.69 7.08
C LYS A 279 0.99 8.56 7.08
N GLY A 280 2.27 8.92 7.05
CA GLY A 280 3.40 7.98 7.06
C GLY A 280 3.78 7.47 5.67
N VAL A 281 4.90 6.75 5.60
CA VAL A 281 5.43 6.16 4.35
C VAL A 281 4.96 4.71 4.24
N HIS A 282 4.11 4.42 3.26
CA HIS A 282 3.56 3.10 2.98
C HIS A 282 4.05 2.65 1.60
N CYS A 283 5.17 1.94 1.59
CA CYS A 283 5.74 1.36 0.37
C CYS A 283 4.85 0.24 -0.18
N SER A 284 4.89 0.00 -1.49
CA SER A 284 4.13 -1.10 -2.13
C SER A 284 4.45 -2.45 -1.50
N ALA A 285 5.74 -2.70 -1.24
CA ALA A 285 6.26 -3.90 -0.62
C ALA A 285 5.70 -4.18 0.79
N SER A 286 5.18 -3.16 1.49
CA SER A 286 4.53 -3.34 2.79
C SER A 286 3.20 -4.11 2.70
N THR A 287 2.58 -4.11 1.51
CA THR A 287 1.27 -4.73 1.26
C THR A 287 1.44 -6.18 0.84
N ILE A 288 1.60 -7.07 1.81
CA ILE A 288 1.59 -8.53 1.56
C ILE A 288 0.18 -9.14 1.64
N MET A 289 -0.79 -8.37 2.14
CA MET A 289 -2.21 -8.71 2.28
C MET A 289 -3.05 -7.43 2.22
N THR A 290 -4.36 -7.55 2.42
CA THR A 290 -5.27 -6.39 2.50
C THR A 290 -5.20 -5.73 3.88
N TRP A 291 -5.12 -4.40 3.91
CA TRP A 291 -5.13 -3.62 5.15
C TRP A 291 -5.67 -2.20 4.92
N GLY A 292 -6.18 -1.59 5.99
CA GLY A 292 -6.80 -0.26 5.98
C GLY A 292 -5.81 0.87 6.25
N LEU A 293 -5.93 1.97 5.52
CA LEU A 293 -5.16 3.21 5.68
C LEU A 293 -6.09 4.39 5.93
N ASN A 294 -5.91 5.07 7.06
CA ASN A 294 -6.70 6.27 7.36
C ASN A 294 -6.24 7.45 6.49
N THR A 295 -7.18 8.10 5.82
CA THR A 295 -6.92 9.27 4.97
C THR A 295 -6.83 10.56 5.79
N LEU A 296 -6.39 11.64 5.16
CA LEU A 296 -6.51 12.98 5.74
C LEU A 296 -7.93 13.56 5.65
N HIS A 297 -8.82 12.89 4.92
CA HIS A 297 -10.26 13.11 4.98
C HIS A 297 -10.91 12.05 5.89
N SER A 298 -12.24 12.07 6.04
CA SER A 298 -12.94 10.97 6.70
C SER A 298 -12.85 9.68 5.87
N GLY A 299 -12.85 8.53 6.57
CA GLY A 299 -12.81 7.21 5.96
C GLY A 299 -11.40 6.62 5.82
N SER A 300 -11.35 5.39 5.30
CA SER A 300 -10.11 4.64 5.10
C SER A 300 -10.02 4.11 3.66
N LEU A 301 -8.81 3.90 3.20
CA LEU A 301 -8.49 3.23 1.95
C LEU A 301 -8.12 1.78 2.23
N THR A 302 -8.52 0.88 1.35
CA THR A 302 -8.13 -0.51 1.37
C THR A 302 -6.92 -0.70 0.47
N PHE A 303 -5.72 -0.82 1.04
CA PHE A 303 -4.50 -1.11 0.26
C PHE A 303 -4.30 -2.62 0.21
N ARG A 304 -4.22 -3.17 -1.01
CA ARG A 304 -4.20 -4.61 -1.25
C ARG A 304 -3.27 -4.98 -2.40
N CYS A 305 -2.66 -6.14 -2.27
CA CYS A 305 -1.84 -6.73 -3.31
C CYS A 305 -2.60 -7.86 -3.98
N LYS A 306 -2.56 -7.91 -5.32
CA LYS A 306 -3.14 -8.99 -6.14
C LYS A 306 -2.09 -9.53 -7.10
N PHE A 307 -2.39 -10.68 -7.72
CA PHE A 307 -1.50 -11.29 -8.70
C PHE A 307 -1.15 -10.38 -9.90
N ASN A 308 -2.01 -9.41 -10.22
CA ASN A 308 -1.87 -8.50 -11.36
C ASN A 308 -1.45 -7.07 -10.96
N GLY A 309 -0.95 -6.88 -9.74
CA GLY A 309 -0.45 -5.61 -9.21
C GLY A 309 -1.12 -5.18 -7.91
N ASN A 310 -0.66 -4.08 -7.33
CA ASN A 310 -1.27 -3.51 -6.14
C ASN A 310 -2.46 -2.61 -6.49
N TYR A 311 -3.40 -2.52 -5.56
CA TYR A 311 -4.59 -1.69 -5.66
C TYR A 311 -4.84 -0.93 -4.37
N VAL A 312 -5.32 0.29 -4.50
CA VAL A 312 -5.93 1.06 -3.42
C VAL A 312 -7.41 1.24 -3.73
N ASN A 313 -8.28 0.70 -2.88
CA ASN A 313 -9.68 0.44 -3.22
C ASN A 313 -9.74 -0.29 -4.59
N GLU A 314 -10.52 0.19 -5.55
CA GLU A 314 -10.61 -0.33 -6.93
C GLU A 314 -9.60 0.29 -7.90
N ALA A 315 -8.73 1.20 -7.45
CA ALA A 315 -7.73 1.86 -8.28
C ALA A 315 -6.45 1.01 -8.34
N LYS A 316 -5.99 0.69 -9.54
CA LYS A 316 -4.74 -0.03 -9.76
C LYS A 316 -3.57 0.94 -9.64
N LEU A 317 -2.49 0.52 -8.99
CA LEU A 317 -1.23 1.25 -9.01
C LEU A 317 -0.55 1.01 -10.37
N LEU A 318 -0.27 2.11 -11.08
CA LEU A 318 0.41 2.14 -12.38
C LEU A 318 1.91 2.31 -12.23
N THR A 319 2.34 3.07 -11.22
CA THR A 319 3.74 3.26 -10.86
C THR A 319 3.80 3.29 -9.34
N GLU A 320 4.70 2.51 -8.78
CA GLU A 320 4.81 2.29 -7.35
C GLU A 320 6.10 2.93 -6.82
N ASP A 321 6.08 3.31 -5.55
CA ASP A 321 7.28 3.70 -4.78
C ASP A 321 8.09 4.85 -5.37
N ILE A 322 7.42 5.90 -5.88
CA ILE A 322 8.11 7.13 -6.25
C ILE A 322 8.47 7.86 -4.96
N MET A 323 9.69 7.63 -4.49
CA MET A 323 10.18 8.18 -3.24
C MET A 323 10.39 9.70 -3.32
N ALA A 324 9.96 10.39 -2.27
CA ALA A 324 10.19 11.82 -2.06
C ALA A 324 10.99 12.03 -0.76
N GLY A 325 11.60 13.21 -0.62
CA GLY A 325 12.30 13.59 0.60
C GLY A 325 11.44 13.45 1.87
N ASN A 326 10.13 13.71 1.76
CA ASN A 326 9.14 13.68 2.84
C ASN A 326 7.98 12.70 2.55
N GLY A 327 8.18 11.63 1.78
CA GLY A 327 7.10 10.66 1.56
C GLY A 327 7.29 9.72 0.39
N VAL A 328 6.16 9.17 -0.08
CA VAL A 328 6.11 8.32 -1.27
C VAL A 328 4.84 8.62 -2.09
N VAL A 329 4.98 8.62 -3.41
CA VAL A 329 3.86 8.74 -4.35
C VAL A 329 3.65 7.40 -5.05
N HIS A 330 2.40 6.96 -5.12
CA HIS A 330 1.94 5.85 -5.95
C HIS A 330 1.00 6.39 -7.02
N VAL A 331 1.32 6.19 -8.29
CA VAL A 331 0.44 6.59 -9.41
C VAL A 331 -0.72 5.62 -9.49
N ILE A 332 -1.94 6.12 -9.57
CA ILE A 332 -3.14 5.29 -9.69
C ILE A 332 -3.96 5.61 -10.93
N ASP A 333 -4.74 4.64 -11.40
CA ASP A 333 -5.54 4.73 -12.63
C ASP A 333 -6.97 5.26 -12.43
N LYS A 334 -7.38 5.53 -11.19
CA LYS A 334 -8.70 6.06 -10.84
C LYS A 334 -8.59 7.14 -9.78
N VAL A 335 -9.51 8.10 -9.82
CA VAL A 335 -9.67 9.08 -8.72
C VAL A 335 -10.44 8.41 -7.59
N LEU A 336 -9.88 8.48 -6.38
CA LEU A 336 -10.51 8.02 -5.15
C LEU A 336 -11.54 9.05 -4.70
N LEU A 337 -12.81 8.66 -4.71
CA LEU A 337 -13.93 9.51 -4.29
C LEU A 337 -14.36 9.13 -2.87
N PRO A 338 -14.28 10.04 -1.88
CA PRO A 338 -14.88 9.80 -0.58
C PRO A 338 -16.41 9.76 -0.68
N ASP A 339 -17.08 9.06 0.24
CA ASP A 339 -18.54 8.93 0.20
C ASP A 339 -19.26 10.28 0.32
N SER A 340 -18.64 11.27 0.97
CA SER A 340 -19.17 12.63 1.09
C SER A 340 -19.33 13.39 -0.24
N VAL A 341 -18.77 12.88 -1.35
CA VAL A 341 -18.94 13.51 -2.68
C VAL A 341 -19.75 12.65 -3.65
N LYS A 342 -20.03 11.39 -3.29
CA LYS A 342 -20.88 10.49 -4.06
C LYS A 342 -22.36 10.78 -3.81
N ASN A 343 -23.22 10.38 -4.75
CA ASN A 343 -24.66 10.42 -4.51
C ASN A 343 -25.14 9.16 -3.77
N MET A 344 -26.36 9.20 -3.21
CA MET A 344 -26.90 8.10 -2.39
C MET A 344 -26.96 6.77 -3.13
N LEU A 345 -27.28 6.77 -4.42
CA LEU A 345 -27.35 5.53 -5.22
C LEU A 345 -25.96 4.97 -5.51
N GLU A 346 -24.98 5.83 -5.80
CA GLU A 346 -23.57 5.41 -5.94
C GLU A 346 -23.03 4.80 -4.65
N ILE A 347 -23.40 5.36 -3.49
CA ILE A 347 -23.04 4.79 -2.18
C ILE A 347 -23.73 3.44 -2.01
N ALA A 348 -25.04 3.34 -2.29
CA ALA A 348 -25.81 2.11 -2.16
C ALA A 348 -25.20 0.95 -2.98
N GLU A 349 -24.74 1.21 -4.20
CA GLU A 349 -24.09 0.21 -5.06
C GLU A 349 -22.81 -0.41 -4.47
N THR A 350 -22.16 0.26 -3.50
CA THR A 350 -20.97 -0.28 -2.83
C THR A 350 -21.30 -1.27 -1.72
N TYR A 351 -22.58 -1.41 -1.35
CA TYR A 351 -23.08 -2.35 -0.35
C TYR A 351 -23.96 -3.43 -1.00
N ASP A 352 -24.41 -4.40 -0.20
CA ASP A 352 -25.35 -5.45 -0.63
C ASP A 352 -26.78 -4.90 -0.80
N THR A 353 -26.96 -3.89 -1.63
CA THR A 353 -28.25 -3.22 -1.90
C THR A 353 -28.54 -3.08 -3.40
N LYS A 354 -27.95 -3.94 -4.22
CA LYS A 354 -28.00 -3.84 -5.69
C LYS A 354 -29.43 -3.94 -6.23
N THR A 355 -30.26 -4.76 -5.62
CA THR A 355 -31.67 -4.96 -6.01
C THR A 355 -32.46 -3.67 -5.88
N PHE A 356 -32.24 -2.91 -4.80
CA PHE A 356 -32.88 -1.61 -4.61
C PHE A 356 -32.48 -0.61 -5.71
N VAL A 357 -31.18 -0.53 -6.01
CA VAL A 357 -30.66 0.39 -7.03
C VAL A 357 -31.19 0.02 -8.41
N GLU A 358 -31.27 -1.27 -8.74
CA GLU A 358 -31.84 -1.77 -9.99
C GLU A 358 -33.32 -1.40 -10.13
N LEU A 359 -34.13 -1.63 -9.09
CA LEU A 359 -35.54 -1.26 -9.07
C LEU A 359 -35.72 0.26 -9.25
N ALA A 360 -34.96 1.08 -8.52
CA ALA A 360 -35.03 2.53 -8.61
C ALA A 360 -34.66 3.05 -10.02
N ARG A 361 -33.68 2.42 -10.69
CA ARG A 361 -33.31 2.75 -12.07
C ARG A 361 -34.39 2.34 -13.07
N ASN A 362 -34.88 1.11 -12.98
CA ASN A 362 -35.90 0.59 -13.90
C ASN A 362 -37.22 1.37 -13.79
N ALA A 363 -37.55 1.85 -12.58
CA ALA A 363 -38.70 2.71 -12.33
C ALA A 363 -38.50 4.18 -12.75
N GLY A 364 -37.30 4.59 -13.20
CA GLY A 364 -37.00 5.97 -13.58
C GLY A 364 -36.90 6.94 -12.40
N LEU A 365 -36.66 6.46 -11.18
CA LEU A 365 -36.68 7.24 -9.94
C LEU A 365 -35.29 7.74 -9.50
N THR A 366 -34.28 7.60 -10.37
CA THR A 366 -32.89 7.98 -10.09
C THR A 366 -32.78 9.47 -9.75
N ASP A 367 -33.35 10.35 -10.58
CA ASP A 367 -33.31 11.80 -10.36
C ASP A 367 -34.11 12.19 -9.12
N LYS A 368 -35.25 11.51 -8.86
CA LYS A 368 -36.05 11.72 -7.64
C LYS A 368 -35.22 11.46 -6.40
N ILE A 369 -34.40 10.41 -6.37
CA ILE A 369 -33.54 10.11 -5.22
C ILE A 369 -32.37 11.10 -5.14
N GLN A 370 -31.69 11.37 -6.26
CA GLN A 370 -30.47 12.18 -6.28
C GLN A 370 -30.70 13.66 -5.96
N THR A 371 -31.88 14.19 -6.27
CA THR A 371 -32.21 15.60 -6.00
C THR A 371 -32.63 15.86 -4.55
N LYS A 372 -32.85 14.81 -3.75
CA LYS A 372 -33.22 14.97 -2.33
C LYS A 372 -32.05 15.55 -1.55
N LYS A 373 -32.40 16.47 -0.66
CA LYS A 373 -31.50 17.10 0.30
C LYS A 373 -32.04 16.88 1.69
N ASP A 374 -31.14 16.71 2.65
CA ASP A 374 -31.47 16.55 4.06
C ASP A 374 -32.46 15.41 4.33
N VAL A 375 -32.17 14.23 3.75
CA VAL A 375 -32.92 12.99 3.96
C VAL A 375 -31.99 11.86 4.41
N SER A 376 -32.58 10.88 5.10
CA SER A 376 -31.95 9.60 5.40
C SER A 376 -32.72 8.49 4.70
N LEU A 377 -32.05 7.77 3.80
CA LEU A 377 -32.62 6.64 3.06
C LEU A 377 -32.25 5.32 3.75
N PHE A 378 -33.25 4.59 4.23
CA PHE A 378 -33.10 3.27 4.86
C PHE A 378 -33.22 2.20 3.79
N ILE A 379 -32.10 1.72 3.23
CA ILE A 379 -32.13 0.78 2.10
C ILE A 379 -32.14 -0.67 2.60
N PRO A 380 -33.13 -1.51 2.23
CA PRO A 380 -33.07 -2.95 2.50
C PRO A 380 -31.90 -3.60 1.76
N ASN A 381 -31.26 -4.59 2.38
CA ASN A 381 -30.22 -5.36 1.71
C ASN A 381 -30.82 -6.37 0.72
N ASP A 382 -29.97 -6.93 -0.14
CA ASP A 382 -30.37 -7.87 -1.18
C ASP A 382 -31.03 -9.14 -0.61
N ASP A 383 -30.65 -9.57 0.60
CA ASP A 383 -31.29 -10.70 1.27
C ASP A 383 -32.72 -10.39 1.73
N ALA A 384 -33.01 -9.14 2.14
CA ALA A 384 -34.37 -8.71 2.43
C ALA A 384 -35.26 -8.80 1.17
N PHE A 385 -34.74 -8.45 -0.01
CA PHE A 385 -35.47 -8.63 -1.26
C PHE A 385 -35.67 -10.10 -1.64
N LYS A 386 -34.68 -10.98 -1.40
CA LYS A 386 -34.82 -12.43 -1.62
C LYS A 386 -35.86 -13.07 -0.71
N ALA A 387 -36.09 -12.50 0.48
CA ALA A 387 -37.07 -12.99 1.44
C ALA A 387 -38.52 -12.57 1.10
N LEU A 388 -38.72 -11.68 0.13
CA LEU A 388 -40.06 -11.25 -0.28
C LEU A 388 -40.80 -12.35 -1.07
N PRO A 389 -42.14 -12.44 -0.95
CA PRO A 389 -42.93 -13.33 -1.79
C PRO A 389 -42.66 -13.10 -3.29
N PRO A 390 -42.56 -14.16 -4.11
CA PRO A 390 -42.26 -14.02 -5.54
C PRO A 390 -43.24 -13.09 -6.29
N GLU A 391 -44.52 -13.13 -5.94
CA GLU A 391 -45.57 -12.29 -6.52
C GLU A 391 -45.36 -10.80 -6.22
N TYR A 392 -44.87 -10.48 -5.01
CA TYR A 392 -44.58 -9.10 -4.62
C TYR A 392 -43.30 -8.59 -5.32
N MET A 393 -42.29 -9.44 -5.45
CA MET A 393 -41.09 -9.11 -6.24
C MET A 393 -41.41 -8.89 -7.72
N ALA A 394 -42.32 -9.68 -8.30
CA ALA A 394 -42.82 -9.45 -9.65
C ALA A 394 -43.52 -8.08 -9.77
N SER A 395 -44.39 -7.76 -8.80
CA SER A 395 -45.07 -6.46 -8.74
C SER A 395 -44.09 -5.27 -8.68
N LEU A 396 -43.02 -5.37 -7.89
CA LEU A 396 -41.96 -4.35 -7.83
C LEU A 396 -41.23 -4.18 -9.17
N ARG A 397 -41.07 -5.24 -9.96
CA ARG A 397 -40.41 -5.18 -11.28
C ARG A 397 -41.30 -4.61 -12.36
N GLU A 398 -42.61 -4.85 -12.28
CA GLU A 398 -43.58 -4.48 -13.32
C GLU A 398 -44.22 -3.11 -13.09
N GLN A 399 -44.28 -2.64 -11.84
CA GLN A 399 -45.06 -1.45 -11.47
C GLN A 399 -44.17 -0.37 -10.83
N PRO A 400 -43.75 0.66 -11.60
CA PRO A 400 -42.94 1.77 -11.08
C PRO A 400 -43.55 2.48 -9.87
N GLY A 401 -44.89 2.56 -9.79
CA GLY A 401 -45.58 3.20 -8.68
C GLY A 401 -45.41 2.49 -7.33
N ILE A 402 -45.25 1.15 -7.33
CA ILE A 402 -44.97 0.40 -6.10
C ILE A 402 -43.53 0.68 -5.64
N VAL A 403 -42.59 0.74 -6.59
CA VAL A 403 -41.19 1.09 -6.30
C VAL A 403 -41.11 2.51 -5.73
N GLU A 404 -41.89 3.45 -6.28
CA GLU A 404 -41.97 4.82 -5.78
C GLU A 404 -42.48 4.88 -4.33
N GLN A 405 -43.58 4.18 -4.03
CA GLN A 405 -44.10 4.11 -2.66
C GLN A 405 -43.10 3.47 -1.70
N MET A 406 -42.40 2.41 -2.14
CA MET A 406 -41.34 1.78 -1.35
C MET A 406 -40.24 2.79 -1.05
N ILE A 407 -39.72 3.52 -2.05
CA ILE A 407 -38.68 4.53 -1.84
C ILE A 407 -39.15 5.63 -0.89
N ASP A 408 -40.39 6.13 -1.06
CA ASP A 408 -40.93 7.19 -0.23
C ASP A 408 -41.15 6.73 1.23
N TYR A 409 -41.49 5.45 1.45
CA TYR A 409 -41.57 4.85 2.79
C TYR A 409 -40.19 4.71 3.45
N HIS A 410 -39.17 4.37 2.67
CA HIS A 410 -37.80 4.20 3.16
C HIS A 410 -37.01 5.52 3.24
N THR A 411 -37.58 6.62 2.74
CA THR A 411 -36.97 7.96 2.81
C THR A 411 -37.51 8.72 4.00
N VAL A 412 -36.65 9.00 4.97
CA VAL A 412 -36.95 9.80 6.16
C VAL A 412 -36.50 11.24 5.97
N LEU A 413 -37.33 12.19 6.41
CA LEU A 413 -37.02 13.62 6.43
C LEU A 413 -36.01 13.94 7.54
N GLY A 414 -34.88 14.55 7.18
CA GLY A 414 -33.77 14.87 8.06
C GLY A 414 -32.56 13.95 7.84
N SER A 415 -31.36 14.48 8.08
CA SER A 415 -30.10 13.73 8.02
C SER A 415 -29.74 13.16 9.39
N PHE A 416 -29.84 11.84 9.54
CA PHE A 416 -29.52 11.12 10.77
C PHE A 416 -28.26 10.26 10.63
N THR A 417 -27.44 10.29 11.67
CA THR A 417 -26.38 9.32 11.90
C THR A 417 -26.84 8.36 12.99
N THR A 418 -26.39 7.10 12.95
CA THR A 418 -26.86 6.06 13.88
C THR A 418 -26.62 6.39 15.35
N ASP A 419 -25.58 7.15 15.67
CA ASP A 419 -25.27 7.67 17.01
C ASP A 419 -26.26 8.73 17.52
N LYS A 420 -27.02 9.37 16.62
CA LYS A 420 -28.02 10.39 16.97
C LYS A 420 -29.44 9.83 17.09
N LEU A 421 -29.67 8.60 16.63
CA LEU A 421 -30.97 7.94 16.72
C LEU A 421 -31.26 7.51 18.15
N ARG A 422 -32.50 7.76 18.61
CA ARG A 422 -32.91 7.45 19.99
C ARG A 422 -34.04 6.43 20.02
N GLY A 423 -34.06 5.59 21.06
CA GLY A 423 -35.15 4.64 21.27
C GLY A 423 -36.51 5.34 21.37
N ASN A 424 -37.52 4.78 20.72
CA ASN A 424 -38.88 5.30 20.57
C ASN A 424 -39.00 6.61 19.76
N GLN A 425 -37.94 7.08 19.11
CA GLN A 425 -38.03 8.21 18.18
C GLN A 425 -38.94 7.84 17.00
N LEU A 426 -39.85 8.74 16.65
CA LEU A 426 -40.66 8.65 15.44
C LEU A 426 -40.03 9.52 14.36
N LEU A 427 -39.80 8.93 13.18
CA LEU A 427 -39.21 9.57 12.03
C LEU A 427 -40.25 9.70 10.93
N ASP A 428 -40.50 10.92 10.45
CA ASP A 428 -41.44 11.16 9.37
C ASP A 428 -40.86 10.68 8.04
N THR A 429 -41.60 9.82 7.33
CA THR A 429 -41.24 9.41 5.97
C THR A 429 -41.80 10.39 4.95
N GLU A 430 -41.39 10.25 3.69
CA GLU A 430 -42.00 10.96 2.57
C GLU A 430 -43.36 10.37 2.18
N LEU A 431 -43.60 9.07 2.42
CA LEU A 431 -44.91 8.45 2.21
C LEU A 431 -45.88 8.86 3.32
N LYS A 432 -46.64 9.94 3.11
CA LYS A 432 -47.60 10.42 4.12
C LYS A 432 -48.83 9.50 4.27
N PRO A 433 -49.37 9.31 5.49
CA PRO A 433 -48.96 9.88 6.78
C PRO A 433 -48.00 8.97 7.59
N THR A 434 -47.17 8.16 6.94
CA THR A 434 -46.40 7.10 7.62
C THR A 434 -45.20 7.65 8.41
N LYS A 435 -44.85 6.94 9.48
CA LYS A 435 -43.68 7.23 10.35
C LYS A 435 -42.94 5.94 10.66
N LEU A 436 -41.61 5.99 10.73
CA LEU A 436 -40.79 4.89 11.21
C LEU A 436 -40.51 5.05 12.71
N LYS A 437 -40.73 3.99 13.49
CA LYS A 437 -40.38 3.95 14.91
C LYS A 437 -38.97 3.38 15.08
N VAL A 438 -38.08 4.16 15.66
CA VAL A 438 -36.73 3.72 16.03
C VAL A 438 -36.80 2.91 17.31
N SER A 439 -36.19 1.73 17.31
CA SER A 439 -35.96 0.93 18.52
C SER A 439 -34.47 0.68 18.66
N VAL A 440 -33.90 0.99 19.83
CA VAL A 440 -32.47 0.82 20.12
C VAL A 440 -32.34 -0.25 21.20
N PHE A 441 -31.59 -1.30 20.90
CA PHE A 441 -31.34 -2.42 21.80
C PHE A 441 -29.85 -2.52 22.11
N ILE A 442 -29.52 -3.03 23.29
CA ILE A 442 -28.14 -3.34 23.66
C ILE A 442 -27.82 -4.70 23.04
N ASN A 443 -26.81 -4.73 22.16
CA ASN A 443 -26.24 -5.99 21.71
C ASN A 443 -25.39 -6.56 22.84
N VAL A 444 -25.97 -7.47 23.64
CA VAL A 444 -25.20 -8.32 24.54
C VAL A 444 -24.63 -9.42 23.66
N SER A 445 -23.34 -9.35 23.33
CA SER A 445 -22.63 -10.54 22.85
C SER A 445 -22.57 -11.51 24.01
N ILE A 446 -23.48 -12.48 24.01
CA ILE A 446 -23.31 -13.66 24.85
C ILE A 446 -22.15 -14.41 24.21
N ASP A 447 -20.95 -14.24 24.76
CA ASP A 447 -19.83 -15.12 24.46
C ASP A 447 -20.30 -16.55 24.79
N GLN A 448 -20.50 -17.36 23.74
CA GLN A 448 -20.57 -18.82 23.79
C GLN A 448 -19.34 -19.39 23.08
#